data_AF-A0AAW2RCJ1-F1
#
_entry.id   AF-A0AAW2RCJ1-F1
#
_cell.length_a   1.000
_cell.length_b   1.000
_cell.length_c   1.000
_cell.angle_alpha   90.00
_cell.angle_beta   90.00
_cell.angle_gamma   90.00
#
_symmetry.space_group_name_H-M   'P 1'
#
loop_
_entity.id
_entity.type
_entity.pdbx_description
1 polymer ?
#
loop_
_entity_poly.entity_id
_entity_poly.type
_entity_poly.pdbx_seq_one_letter_code
_entity_poly.pdbx_strand_id
1 'polypeptide(L)'
;MLGLNKTTSRLRFLINWLVTSLLQLRLPGSSGKDGVPLVHIYGPKIKYERGAAVAFNVRDRNRGLISPEVVQKLAESHGISLGVGILNHIRILDNPKQQRKSSSLSDTTLCKPMENGRHDGKNGFIRVEVVTASLGFLTNFDDVYKLWAFVAKFLDPVFVKEGVLPPVAEEVEE
;
A
#
# COMPACT_ATOMS: atom_id res chain seq x y z
N MET A 1 21.30 -4.83 -28.92
CA MET A 1 20.09 -4.30 -28.23
C MET A 1 20.49 -3.43 -27.02
N LEU A 2 20.96 -2.19 -27.24
CA LEU A 2 21.33 -1.27 -26.14
C LEU A 2 20.12 -0.65 -25.42
N GLY A 3 18.99 -0.50 -26.12
CA GLY A 3 17.80 0.18 -25.61
C GLY A 3 17.12 -0.54 -24.45
N LEU A 4 16.88 -1.86 -24.60
CA LEU A 4 16.23 -2.66 -23.55
C LEU A 4 17.03 -2.66 -22.25
N ASN A 5 18.36 -2.81 -22.33
CA ASN A 5 19.23 -2.77 -21.14
C ASN A 5 19.18 -1.41 -20.43
N LYS A 6 19.12 -0.30 -21.19
CA LYS A 6 18.95 1.04 -20.62
C LYS A 6 17.59 1.21 -19.96
N THR A 7 16.52 0.76 -20.60
CA THR A 7 15.16 0.79 -20.02
C THR A 7 15.09 -0.03 -18.73
N THR A 8 15.58 -1.27 -18.74
CA THR A 8 15.60 -2.15 -17.57
C THR A 8 16.40 -1.55 -16.42
N SER A 9 17.57 -0.98 -16.70
CA SER A 9 18.37 -0.27 -15.70
C SER A 9 17.63 0.93 -15.13
N ARG A 10 17.02 1.79 -15.98
CA ARG A 10 16.24 2.94 -15.52
C ARG A 10 15.08 2.51 -14.63
N LEU A 11 14.27 1.54 -15.07
CA LEU A 11 13.15 1.02 -14.29
C LEU A 11 13.58 0.46 -12.94
N ARG A 12 14.72 -0.24 -12.90
CA ARG A 12 15.31 -0.74 -11.66
C ARG A 12 15.67 0.38 -10.68
N PHE A 13 16.31 1.45 -11.16
CA PHE A 13 16.64 2.59 -10.30
C PHE A 13 15.39 3.31 -9.81
N LEU A 14 14.42 3.53 -10.70
CA LEU A 14 13.16 4.19 -10.37
C LEU A 14 12.35 3.42 -9.33
N ILE A 15 12.15 2.11 -9.50
CA ILE A 15 11.39 1.30 -8.54
C ILE A 15 12.12 1.18 -7.19
N ASN A 16 13.45 1.06 -7.20
CA ASN A 16 14.24 1.02 -5.96
C ASN A 16 14.17 2.34 -5.21
N TRP A 17 14.24 3.47 -5.93
CA TRP A 17 14.06 4.79 -5.33
C TRP A 17 12.67 4.90 -4.73
N LEU A 18 11.61 4.56 -5.49
CA LEU A 18 10.23 4.62 -5.02
C LEU A 18 10.02 3.82 -3.74
N VAL A 19 10.42 2.54 -3.74
CA VAL A 19 10.26 1.66 -2.57
C VAL A 19 11.03 2.20 -1.37
N THR A 20 12.26 2.65 -1.56
CA THR A 20 13.07 3.20 -0.48
C THR A 20 12.43 4.45 0.12
N SER A 21 11.99 5.38 -0.74
CA SER A 21 11.36 6.65 -0.33
C SER A 21 10.00 6.43 0.34
N LEU A 22 9.20 5.48 -0.15
CA LEU A 22 7.92 5.13 0.49
C LEU A 22 8.12 4.55 1.90
N LEU A 23 9.16 3.74 2.12
CA LEU A 23 9.47 3.18 3.43
C LEU A 23 9.95 4.22 4.46
N GLN A 24 10.36 5.42 4.01
CA GLN A 24 10.70 6.53 4.90
C GLN A 24 9.47 7.30 5.40
N LEU A 25 8.32 7.18 4.73
CA LEU A 25 7.08 7.82 5.17
C LEU A 25 6.60 7.15 6.46
N ARG A 26 6.55 7.90 7.56
CA ARG A 26 6.19 7.39 8.89
C ARG A 26 5.13 8.28 9.55
N LEU A 27 4.10 7.61 10.08
CA LEU A 27 3.10 8.21 10.95
C LEU A 27 3.70 8.46 12.35
N PRO A 28 3.34 9.57 13.01
CA PRO A 28 3.83 9.86 14.36
C PRO A 28 3.43 8.76 15.35
N GLY A 29 4.40 8.31 16.14
CA GLY A 29 4.18 7.29 17.16
C GLY A 29 3.48 7.86 18.41
N SER A 30 2.59 7.08 19.02
CA SER A 30 1.86 7.50 20.25
C SER A 30 2.75 7.57 21.50
N SER A 31 4.01 7.10 21.45
CA SER A 31 4.84 6.88 22.64
C SER A 31 6.34 6.97 22.31
N GLY A 32 6.78 8.09 21.73
CA GLY A 32 8.19 8.56 21.69
C GLY A 32 9.26 7.66 21.04
N LYS A 33 8.94 6.43 20.63
CA LYS A 33 9.84 5.49 19.95
C LYS A 33 9.23 5.09 18.63
N ASP A 34 9.99 5.34 17.57
CA ASP A 34 9.82 4.96 16.16
C ASP A 34 8.40 5.08 15.60
N GLY A 35 8.21 6.07 14.71
CA GLY A 35 7.00 6.19 13.90
C GLY A 35 6.68 4.91 13.10
N VAL A 36 5.40 4.66 12.86
CA VAL A 36 4.94 3.49 12.12
C VAL A 36 5.04 3.80 10.62
N PRO A 37 5.58 2.89 9.77
CA PRO A 37 5.58 3.11 8.32
C PRO A 37 4.18 3.38 7.80
N LEU A 38 4.02 4.44 7.01
CA LEU A 38 2.75 4.81 6.38
C LEU A 38 2.28 3.72 5.43
N VAL A 39 3.22 3.11 4.69
CA VAL A 39 2.90 2.05 3.75
C VAL A 39 3.31 0.67 4.26
N HIS A 40 2.55 -0.35 3.87
CA HIS A 40 2.94 -1.74 3.97
C HIS A 40 3.20 -2.29 2.58
N ILE A 41 4.46 -2.53 2.23
CA ILE A 41 4.87 -3.04 0.91
C ILE A 41 4.92 -4.56 0.94
N TYR A 42 4.31 -5.19 -0.06
CA TYR A 42 4.36 -6.62 -0.29
C TYR A 42 5.52 -6.97 -1.25
N GLY A 43 6.23 -8.06 -0.94
CA GLY A 43 7.39 -8.53 -1.71
C GLY A 43 8.75 -8.00 -1.24
N PRO A 44 9.85 -8.36 -1.93
CA PRO A 44 11.21 -8.19 -1.41
C PRO A 44 11.68 -6.73 -1.41
N LYS A 45 11.73 -6.05 -0.24
CA LYS A 45 12.00 -4.60 -0.11
C LYS A 45 12.97 -4.03 -1.16
N ILE A 46 14.23 -4.43 -1.12
CA ILE A 46 15.25 -4.05 -2.11
C ILE A 46 15.91 -5.33 -2.60
N LYS A 47 15.65 -5.72 -3.86
CA LYS A 47 16.32 -6.83 -4.55
C LYS A 47 16.46 -6.51 -6.03
N TYR A 48 17.56 -6.96 -6.62
CA TYR A 48 17.89 -6.73 -8.03
C TYR A 48 16.82 -7.27 -9.01
N GLU A 49 16.10 -8.32 -8.59
CA GLU A 49 15.11 -9.05 -9.39
C GLU A 49 13.64 -8.73 -9.02
N ARG A 50 13.37 -7.63 -8.30
CA ARG A 50 11.99 -7.27 -7.86
C ARG A 50 11.01 -7.02 -9.02
N GLY A 51 11.49 -6.66 -10.21
CA GLY A 51 10.66 -6.18 -11.31
C GLY A 51 10.25 -4.71 -11.13
N ALA A 52 9.58 -4.14 -12.14
CA ALA A 52 9.21 -2.73 -12.21
C ALA A 52 7.80 -2.44 -11.64
N ALA A 53 7.39 -3.16 -10.59
CA ALA A 53 6.09 -3.00 -9.96
C ALA A 53 6.16 -3.15 -8.44
N VAL A 54 5.21 -2.54 -7.75
CA VAL A 54 5.07 -2.62 -6.29
C VAL A 54 3.61 -2.78 -5.91
N ALA A 55 3.36 -3.72 -4.99
CA ALA A 55 2.08 -3.86 -4.30
C ALA A 55 2.22 -3.31 -2.88
N PHE A 56 1.28 -2.49 -2.43
CA PHE A 56 1.31 -1.88 -1.11
C PHE A 56 -0.09 -1.53 -0.59
N ASN A 57 -0.19 -1.34 0.72
CA ASN A 57 -1.35 -0.72 1.36
C ASN A 57 -0.93 0.53 2.13
N VAL A 58 -1.83 1.50 2.28
CA VAL A 58 -1.62 2.75 3.01
C VAL A 58 -2.31 2.65 4.36
N ARG A 59 -1.65 3.11 5.43
CA ARG A 59 -2.19 3.16 6.79
C ARG A 59 -2.83 4.51 7.07
N ASP A 60 -3.91 4.49 7.82
CA ASP A 60 -4.45 5.67 8.48
C ASP A 60 -3.75 5.92 9.84
N ARG A 61 -3.91 7.12 10.40
CA ARG A 61 -3.43 7.51 11.73
C ARG A 61 -4.00 6.63 12.83
N ASN A 62 -5.18 6.07 12.64
CA ASN A 62 -5.80 5.08 13.51
C ASN A 62 -5.15 3.68 13.42
N ARG A 63 -4.06 3.54 12.66
CA ARG A 63 -3.25 2.32 12.45
C ARG A 63 -3.93 1.23 11.62
N GLY A 64 -5.18 1.44 11.18
CA GLY A 64 -5.86 0.62 10.19
C GLY A 64 -5.36 0.87 8.77
N LEU A 65 -5.73 -0.01 7.85
CA LEU A 65 -5.45 0.11 6.42
C LEU A 65 -6.59 0.84 5.70
N ILE A 66 -6.23 1.76 4.82
CA ILE A 66 -7.19 2.43 3.93
C ILE A 66 -7.55 1.45 2.80
N SER A 67 -8.84 1.38 2.45
CA SER A 67 -9.30 0.55 1.34
C SER A 67 -8.55 0.88 0.04
N PRO A 68 -8.01 -0.13 -0.69
CA PRO A 68 -7.32 0.09 -1.96
C PRO A 68 -8.15 0.86 -2.98
N GLU A 69 -9.46 0.65 -3.03
CA GLU A 69 -10.38 1.38 -3.91
C GLU A 69 -10.43 2.88 -3.60
N VAL A 70 -10.37 3.25 -2.32
CA VAL A 70 -10.37 4.67 -1.90
C VAL A 70 -9.04 5.32 -2.31
N VAL A 71 -7.92 4.62 -2.12
CA VAL A 71 -6.60 5.11 -2.54
C VAL A 71 -6.54 5.25 -4.07
N GLN A 72 -7.10 4.30 -4.82
CA GLN A 72 -7.18 4.36 -6.28
C GLN A 72 -7.99 5.58 -6.76
N LYS A 73 -9.21 5.77 -6.24
CA LYS A 73 -10.05 6.93 -6.60
C LYS A 73 -9.38 8.27 -6.27
N LEU A 74 -8.72 8.36 -5.12
CA LEU A 74 -7.94 9.55 -4.75
C LEU A 74 -6.75 9.75 -5.68
N ALA A 75 -6.10 8.69 -6.15
CA ALA A 75 -4.99 8.80 -7.09
C ALA A 75 -5.48 9.32 -8.46
N GLU A 76 -6.62 8.83 -8.93
CA GLU A 76 -7.24 9.26 -10.19
C GLU A 76 -7.57 10.76 -10.17
N SER A 77 -8.11 11.28 -9.07
CA SER A 77 -8.35 12.73 -8.91
C SER A 77 -7.07 13.58 -8.90
N HIS A 78 -5.92 12.94 -8.68
CA HIS A 78 -4.58 13.55 -8.73
C HIS A 78 -3.82 13.23 -10.03
N GLY A 79 -4.50 12.65 -11.03
CA GLY A 79 -3.89 12.31 -12.32
C GLY A 79 -2.91 11.14 -12.27
N ILE A 80 -3.06 10.23 -11.29
CA ILE A 80 -2.20 9.06 -11.10
C ILE A 80 -3.05 7.80 -11.28
N SER A 81 -2.66 6.95 -12.24
CA SER A 81 -3.29 5.65 -12.44
C SER A 81 -2.66 4.62 -11.50
N LEU A 82 -3.46 4.10 -10.57
CA LEU A 82 -3.11 2.95 -9.72
C LEU A 82 -4.04 1.78 -10.05
N GLY A 83 -3.58 0.55 -9.83
CA GLY A 83 -4.42 -0.64 -9.94
C GLY A 83 -4.78 -1.20 -8.57
N VAL A 84 -5.90 -1.90 -8.47
CA VAL A 84 -6.24 -2.71 -7.29
C VAL A 84 -5.98 -4.18 -7.62
N GLY A 85 -5.30 -4.88 -6.71
CA GLY A 85 -4.93 -6.28 -6.86
C GLY A 85 -5.27 -7.09 -5.63
N ILE A 86 -5.23 -8.41 -5.78
CA ILE A 86 -5.46 -9.34 -4.69
C ILE A 86 -4.26 -10.27 -4.61
N LEU A 87 -3.64 -10.31 -3.44
CA LEU A 87 -2.59 -11.27 -3.12
C LEU A 87 -3.18 -12.46 -2.37
N ASN A 88 -2.98 -13.65 -2.92
CA ASN A 88 -3.39 -14.92 -2.30
C ASN A 88 -2.17 -15.61 -1.66
N HIS A 89 -2.44 -16.53 -0.72
CA HIS A 89 -1.40 -17.33 -0.08
C HIS A 89 -0.30 -16.50 0.60
N ILE A 90 -0.66 -15.31 1.11
CA ILE A 90 0.27 -14.49 1.87
C ILE A 90 0.42 -15.07 3.27
N ARG A 91 1.67 -15.26 3.69
CA ARG A 91 2.05 -15.48 5.09
C ARG A 91 2.61 -14.18 5.61
N ILE A 92 1.91 -13.55 6.54
CA ILE A 92 2.48 -12.44 7.30
C ILE A 92 3.37 -13.09 8.36
N LEU A 93 4.69 -13.04 8.15
CA LEU A 93 5.64 -13.50 9.14
C LEU A 93 5.67 -12.48 10.27
N ASP A 94 4.85 -12.71 11.30
CA ASP A 94 4.87 -11.92 12.52
C ASP A 94 6.20 -12.14 13.24
N ASN A 95 7.05 -11.12 13.24
CA ASN A 95 8.29 -11.16 14.01
C ASN A 95 7.91 -11.07 15.51
N PRO A 96 8.31 -12.01 16.38
CA PRO A 96 7.82 -12.06 17.77
C PRO A 96 8.14 -10.81 18.62
N LYS A 97 9.11 -9.98 18.20
CA LYS A 97 9.40 -8.69 18.84
C LYS A 97 8.31 -7.62 18.61
N GLN A 98 7.40 -7.84 17.67
CA GLN A 98 6.28 -6.94 17.34
C GLN A 98 4.98 -7.27 18.10
N GLN A 99 4.94 -8.39 18.83
CA GLN A 99 3.74 -8.92 19.50
C GLN A 99 3.10 -8.01 20.55
N ARG A 100 3.75 -6.92 20.99
CA ARG A 100 3.15 -6.00 21.98
C ARG A 100 2.60 -4.69 21.39
N LYS A 101 2.79 -4.41 20.09
CA LYS A 101 2.42 -3.10 19.52
C LYS A 101 1.89 -3.10 18.08
N SER A 102 1.94 -4.20 17.34
CA SER A 102 1.17 -4.31 16.09
C SER A 102 -0.25 -4.70 16.44
N SER A 103 -1.06 -3.67 16.73
CA SER A 103 -2.51 -3.72 16.53
C SER A 103 -2.75 -4.52 15.26
N SER A 104 -3.45 -5.62 15.46
CA SER A 104 -3.80 -6.62 14.47
C SER A 104 -4.02 -6.01 13.09
N LEU A 105 -3.29 -6.50 12.09
CA LEU A 105 -3.65 -6.33 10.67
C LEU A 105 -4.97 -7.05 10.31
N SER A 106 -5.76 -7.44 11.31
CA SER A 106 -7.17 -7.79 11.17
C SER A 106 -8.01 -6.53 11.12
N ASP A 107 -7.76 -5.67 10.13
CA ASP A 107 -8.91 -5.06 9.48
C ASP A 107 -9.56 -6.20 8.70
N THR A 108 -10.54 -6.83 9.33
CA THR A 108 -11.25 -8.04 8.89
C THR A 108 -11.87 -7.89 7.49
N THR A 109 -11.94 -6.66 6.97
CA THR A 109 -12.47 -6.33 5.64
C THR A 109 -11.46 -6.63 4.52
N LEU A 110 -10.19 -6.27 4.68
CA LEU A 110 -9.17 -6.37 3.62
C LEU A 110 -8.38 -7.68 3.67
N CYS A 111 -8.22 -8.26 4.87
CA CYS A 111 -7.54 -9.54 5.09
C CYS A 111 -8.59 -10.63 5.34
N LYS A 112 -8.89 -11.45 4.32
CA LYS A 112 -9.83 -12.57 4.45
C LYS A 112 -9.06 -13.88 4.69
N PRO A 113 -9.41 -14.66 5.74
CA PRO A 113 -8.92 -16.02 5.87
C PRO A 113 -9.33 -16.84 4.63
N MET A 114 -8.44 -17.69 4.13
CA MET A 114 -8.83 -18.64 3.09
C MET A 114 -9.63 -19.79 3.70
N GLU A 115 -10.83 -20.05 3.18
CA GLU A 115 -11.68 -21.20 3.52
C GLU A 115 -11.13 -22.49 2.91
N ASN A 116 -9.97 -22.97 3.39
CA ASN A 116 -9.58 -24.35 3.13
C ASN A 116 -9.71 -25.11 4.45
N GLY A 117 -10.78 -25.90 4.51
CA GLY A 117 -11.17 -26.69 5.67
C GLY A 117 -10.05 -27.57 6.19
N ARG A 118 -9.59 -27.26 7.39
CA ARG A 118 -9.30 -28.17 8.51
C ARG A 118 -8.73 -27.30 9.62
N HIS A 119 -9.38 -27.36 10.78
CA HIS A 119 -8.88 -26.82 12.03
C HIS A 119 -7.48 -27.37 12.28
N ASP A 120 -6.44 -26.54 12.13
CA ASP A 120 -5.25 -26.68 12.96
C ASP A 120 -4.64 -25.29 13.19
N GLY A 121 -4.32 -25.03 14.45
CA GLY A 121 -4.01 -23.70 14.94
C GLY A 121 -2.74 -23.11 14.34
N LYS A 122 -2.74 -21.78 14.20
CA LYS A 122 -1.57 -20.88 14.11
C LYS A 122 -0.92 -20.59 12.75
N ASN A 123 -1.38 -21.07 11.59
CA ASN A 123 -0.73 -20.67 10.33
C ASN A 123 -1.63 -20.66 9.08
N GLY A 124 -2.74 -19.93 9.15
CA GLY A 124 -3.63 -19.73 8.00
C GLY A 124 -3.01 -18.81 6.94
N PHE A 125 -3.13 -19.18 5.67
CA PHE A 125 -2.91 -18.26 4.56
C PHE A 125 -4.05 -17.24 4.49
N ILE A 126 -3.71 -16.00 4.16
CA ILE A 126 -4.70 -14.94 3.98
C ILE A 126 -4.70 -14.43 2.54
N ARG A 127 -5.87 -13.93 2.15
CA ARG A 127 -6.08 -13.13 0.95
C ARG A 127 -6.10 -11.67 1.35
N VAL A 128 -5.32 -10.84 0.66
CA VAL A 128 -5.19 -9.41 0.96
C VAL A 128 -5.41 -8.59 -0.30
N GLU A 129 -6.30 -7.61 -0.22
CA GLU A 129 -6.46 -6.60 -1.26
C GLU A 129 -5.37 -5.53 -1.13
N VAL A 130 -4.81 -5.08 -2.25
CA VAL A 130 -3.65 -4.20 -2.30
C VAL A 130 -3.77 -3.17 -3.41
N VAL A 131 -3.15 -2.02 -3.20
CA VAL A 131 -2.86 -1.07 -4.28
C VAL A 131 -1.63 -1.55 -5.04
N THR A 132 -1.62 -1.36 -6.35
CA THR A 132 -0.51 -1.72 -7.24
C THR A 132 -0.10 -0.52 -8.08
N ALA A 133 1.22 -0.36 -8.23
CA ALA A 133 1.82 0.59 -9.14
C ALA A 133 2.84 -0.13 -10.03
N SER A 134 2.77 0.10 -11.34
CA SER A 134 3.68 -0.45 -12.34
C SER A 134 4.38 0.67 -13.10
N LEU A 135 5.68 0.54 -13.30
CA LEU A 135 6.49 1.50 -14.04
C LEU A 135 6.72 0.96 -15.46
N GLY A 136 6.29 1.71 -16.46
CA GLY A 136 6.39 1.37 -17.87
C GLY A 136 7.64 1.96 -18.53
N PHE A 137 7.94 1.55 -19.76
CA PHE A 137 9.13 2.01 -20.49
C PHE A 137 9.14 3.53 -20.80
N LEU A 138 8.03 4.25 -20.62
CA LEU A 138 7.98 5.72 -20.74
C LEU A 138 8.12 6.43 -19.38
N THR A 139 8.00 5.69 -18.28
CA THR A 139 8.09 6.24 -16.93
C THR A 139 9.47 6.84 -16.68
N ASN A 140 9.46 8.06 -16.14
CA ASN A 140 10.62 8.82 -15.73
C ASN A 140 10.55 9.16 -14.23
N PHE A 141 11.47 10.00 -13.74
CA PHE A 141 11.53 10.32 -12.31
C PHE A 141 10.37 11.21 -11.84
N ASP A 142 9.86 12.12 -12.67
CA ASP A 142 8.74 13.00 -12.35
C ASP A 142 7.48 12.18 -12.05
N ASP A 143 7.18 11.17 -12.86
CA ASP A 143 6.05 10.26 -12.64
C ASP A 143 6.17 9.53 -11.28
N VAL A 144 7.38 9.07 -10.97
CA VAL A 144 7.67 8.33 -9.73
C VAL A 144 7.62 9.25 -8.50
N TYR A 145 8.11 10.48 -8.65
CA TYR A 145 8.05 11.50 -7.61
C TYR A 145 6.60 11.93 -7.35
N LYS A 146 5.79 12.13 -8.39
CA LYS A 146 4.35 12.41 -8.27
C LYS A 146 3.62 11.33 -7.49
N LEU A 147 3.91 10.06 -7.77
CA LEU A 147 3.37 8.94 -7.00
C LEU A 147 3.80 8.99 -5.53
N TRP A 148 5.08 9.19 -5.25
CA TRP A 148 5.57 9.30 -3.88
C TRP A 148 4.92 10.48 -3.14
N ALA A 149 4.84 11.64 -3.78
CA ALA A 149 4.25 12.86 -3.21
C ALA A 149 2.75 12.68 -2.92
N PHE A 150 2.01 12.01 -3.82
CA PHE A 150 0.63 11.62 -3.58
C PHE A 150 0.49 10.73 -2.34
N VAL A 151 1.31 9.68 -2.24
CA VAL A 151 1.25 8.80 -1.05
C VAL A 151 1.64 9.55 0.23
N ALA A 152 2.57 10.52 0.16
CA ALA A 152 2.95 11.34 1.29
C ALA A 152 1.79 12.23 1.81
N LYS A 153 0.78 12.57 0.99
CA LYS A 153 -0.40 13.32 1.44
C LYS A 153 -1.19 12.61 2.53
N PHE A 154 -1.13 11.27 2.57
CA PHE A 154 -1.78 10.47 3.63
C PHE A 154 -1.09 10.62 5.01
N LEU A 155 0.02 11.36 5.12
CA LEU A 155 0.53 11.80 6.42
C LEU A 155 -0.37 12.86 7.07
N ASP A 156 -1.15 13.60 6.26
CA ASP A 156 -2.17 14.53 6.74
C ASP A 156 -3.48 13.78 7.01
N PRO A 157 -3.99 13.76 8.26
CA PRO A 157 -5.25 13.08 8.58
C PRO A 157 -6.49 13.69 7.92
N VAL A 158 -6.42 14.92 7.40
CA VAL A 158 -7.56 15.57 6.74
C VAL A 158 -7.74 15.08 5.30
N PHE A 159 -6.64 14.65 4.66
CA PHE A 159 -6.63 14.27 3.24
C PHE A 159 -7.63 13.15 2.90
N VAL A 160 -7.79 12.16 3.78
CA VAL A 160 -8.72 11.04 3.56
C VAL A 160 -10.18 11.47 3.67
N LYS A 161 -10.48 12.50 4.47
CA LYS A 161 -11.85 12.99 4.70
C LYS A 161 -12.40 13.81 3.54
N GLU A 162 -11.52 14.50 2.80
CA GLU A 162 -11.91 15.29 1.64
C GLU A 162 -12.32 14.44 0.42
N GLY A 163 -11.82 13.20 0.34
CA GLY A 163 -12.11 12.29 -0.77
C GLY A 163 -13.40 11.48 -0.64
N VAL A 164 -14.02 11.46 0.54
CA VAL A 164 -15.28 10.77 0.79
C VAL A 164 -16.40 11.78 0.64
N LEU A 165 -17.08 11.77 -0.51
CA LEU A 165 -18.31 12.56 -0.68
C LEU A 165 -19.30 12.19 0.43
N PRO A 166 -19.99 13.16 1.04
CA PRO A 166 -21.03 12.84 2.00
C PRO A 166 -22.11 11.98 1.33
N PRO A 167 -22.66 10.96 2.02
CA PRO A 167 -23.76 10.20 1.48
C PRO A 167 -24.93 11.14 1.21
N VAL A 168 -25.44 11.12 -0.03
CA VAL A 168 -26.66 11.85 -0.40
C VAL A 168 -27.79 11.30 0.47
N ALA A 169 -28.39 12.15 1.29
CA ALA A 169 -29.61 11.80 1.99
C ALA A 169 -30.72 11.71 0.95
N GLU A 170 -31.29 10.52 0.76
CA GLU A 170 -32.55 10.39 0.03
C GLU A 170 -33.63 11.07 0.88
N GLU A 171 -34.14 12.19 0.41
CA GLU A 171 -35.33 12.82 0.98
C GLU A 171 -36.50 11.86 0.76
N VAL A 172 -37.02 11.31 1.86
CA VAL A 172 -38.26 10.55 1.84
C VAL A 172 -39.38 11.57 1.65
N GLU A 173 -39.96 11.63 0.45
CA GLU A 173 -41.22 12.35 0.21
C GLU A 173 -42.32 11.71 1.07
N GLU A 174 -42.93 12.53 1.95
CA GLU A 174 -44.15 12.20 2.71
C GLU A 174 -45.41 12.34 1.85
#